data_AF-A0A7I4Y7T7-F1
#
_entry.id   AF-A0A7I4Y7T7-F1
#
_cell.length_a   1.000
_cell.length_b   1.000
_cell.length_c   1.000
_cell.angle_alpha   90.00
_cell.angle_beta   90.00
_cell.angle_gamma   90.00
#
_symmetry.space_group_name_H-M   'P 1'
#
loop_
_entity.id
_entity.type
_entity.pdbx_description
1 polymer ?
#
loop_
_entity_poly.entity_id
_entity_poly.type
_entity_poly.pdbx_seq_one_letter_code
_entity_poly.pdbx_strand_id
1 'polypeptide(L)'
;MKTVLIVFTSLYLTAAQPKSPCATLTTCAVQKCVDSDAVHTVVTTSKKADLFGNVVEKFDMVCIASKCNKECQACSQCTYASEQMSALAQGEPTSGLCPKLETCVQSCLEAGDLPKILKCVADRCNVHCYDGDCPSCRAMAKRMFTIICLQTDMLNLSHIQYTGTCPRFFNDLADEYVAARRRVAV
;
A
#
# COMPACT_ATOMS: atom_id res chain seq x y z
N MET A 1 55.26 -19.37 -37.87
CA MET A 1 53.89 -18.80 -37.78
C MET A 1 53.45 -18.89 -36.33
N LYS A 2 53.22 -17.77 -35.64
CA LYS A 2 52.86 -17.73 -34.21
C LYS A 2 51.34 -17.57 -34.09
N THR A 3 50.67 -18.58 -33.53
CA THR A 3 49.25 -18.55 -33.22
C THR A 3 49.02 -17.71 -31.97
N VAL A 4 48.30 -16.59 -32.11
CA VAL A 4 47.87 -15.75 -30.99
C VAL A 4 46.49 -16.22 -30.55
N LEU A 5 46.39 -16.77 -29.35
CA LEU A 5 45.12 -17.16 -28.72
C LEU A 5 44.51 -15.91 -28.06
N ILE A 6 43.43 -15.38 -28.61
CA ILE A 6 42.66 -14.29 -27.99
C ILE A 6 41.70 -14.91 -26.99
N VAL A 7 42.01 -14.77 -25.70
CA VAL A 7 41.11 -15.15 -24.60
C VAL A 7 40.07 -14.04 -24.44
N PHE A 8 38.83 -14.32 -24.84
CA PHE A 8 37.68 -13.46 -24.52
C PHE A 8 37.30 -13.68 -23.05
N THR A 9 37.76 -12.79 -22.17
CA THR A 9 37.24 -12.66 -20.80
C THR A 9 35.86 -12.01 -20.86
N SER A 10 34.81 -12.82 -20.74
CA SER A 10 33.44 -12.34 -20.60
C SER A 10 33.27 -11.61 -19.26
N LEU A 11 33.24 -10.27 -19.28
CA LEU A 11 32.71 -9.47 -18.19
C LEU A 11 31.19 -9.74 -18.08
N TYR A 12 30.78 -10.50 -17.08
CA TYR A 12 29.38 -10.55 -16.66
C TYR A 12 29.03 -9.23 -15.96
N LEU A 13 28.59 -8.23 -16.73
CA LEU A 13 27.87 -7.09 -16.19
C LEU A 13 26.50 -7.59 -15.70
N THR A 14 26.33 -7.79 -14.40
CA THR A 14 25.00 -7.93 -13.81
C THR A 14 24.28 -6.59 -13.91
N ALA A 15 23.50 -6.41 -14.98
CA ALA A 15 22.63 -5.27 -15.14
C ALA A 15 21.56 -5.31 -14.03
N ALA A 16 21.68 -4.44 -13.03
CA ALA A 16 20.62 -4.20 -12.07
C ALA A 16 19.39 -3.71 -12.85
N GLN A 17 18.29 -4.47 -12.84
CA GLN A 17 17.09 -4.05 -13.54
C GLN A 17 16.57 -2.73 -12.95
N PRO A 18 16.17 -1.75 -13.79
CA PRO A 18 15.62 -0.50 -13.30
C PRO A 18 14.35 -0.79 -12.49
N LYS A 19 14.35 -0.34 -11.24
CA LYS A 19 13.16 -0.43 -10.37
C LYS A 19 12.02 0.34 -11.02
N SER A 20 10.83 -0.26 -11.09
CA SER A 20 9.63 0.44 -11.57
C SER A 20 9.36 1.71 -10.74
N PRO A 21 8.76 2.76 -11.32
CA PRO A 21 8.47 4.01 -10.59
C PRO A 21 7.70 3.79 -9.29
N CYS A 22 6.69 2.90 -9.30
CA CYS A 22 5.92 2.56 -8.10
C CYS A 22 6.73 1.77 -7.06
N ALA A 23 7.76 1.02 -7.46
CA ALA A 23 8.67 0.39 -6.50
C ALA A 23 9.52 1.44 -5.77
N THR A 24 10.03 2.44 -6.49
CA THR A 24 10.76 3.58 -5.90
C THR A 24 9.88 4.37 -4.94
N LEU A 25 8.63 4.65 -5.33
CA LEU A 25 7.63 5.24 -4.44
C LEU A 25 7.43 4.43 -3.17
N THR A 26 7.25 3.11 -3.30
CA THR A 26 7.00 2.25 -2.14
C THR A 26 8.16 2.31 -1.14
N THR A 27 9.41 2.30 -1.64
CA THR A 27 10.59 2.46 -0.78
C THR A 27 10.56 3.82 -0.06
N CYS A 28 10.27 4.91 -0.76
CA CYS A 28 10.17 6.23 -0.14
C CYS A 28 9.06 6.27 0.93
N ALA A 29 7.88 5.75 0.61
CA ALA A 29 6.72 5.72 1.51
C ALA A 29 7.03 4.99 2.82
N VAL A 30 7.59 3.78 2.73
CA VAL A 30 7.94 3.00 3.94
C VAL A 30 9.03 3.69 4.75
N GLN A 31 10.00 4.34 4.11
CA GLN A 31 11.10 5.00 4.83
C GLN A 31 10.73 6.32 5.49
N LYS A 32 9.79 7.08 4.91
CA LYS A 32 9.50 8.46 5.33
C LYS A 32 8.13 8.67 5.95
N CYS A 33 7.18 7.79 5.64
CA CYS A 33 5.77 7.99 5.96
C CYS A 33 5.16 6.84 6.76
N VAL A 34 5.94 5.81 7.04
CA VAL A 34 5.55 4.73 7.94
C VAL A 34 6.43 4.83 9.17
N ASP A 35 5.81 4.98 10.33
CA ASP A 35 6.51 4.93 11.61
C ASP A 35 6.91 3.48 11.91
N SER A 36 8.21 3.21 11.80
CA SER A 36 8.80 1.89 11.99
C SER A 36 8.50 1.29 13.36
N ASP A 37 8.52 2.11 14.42
CA ASP A 37 8.30 1.65 15.80
C ASP A 37 6.81 1.35 16.04
N ALA A 38 5.94 2.21 15.51
CA ALA A 38 4.50 2.00 15.55
C ALA A 38 4.10 0.73 14.78
N VAL A 39 4.69 0.51 13.59
CA VAL A 39 4.44 -0.70 12.80
C VAL A 39 5.00 -1.94 13.47
N HIS A 40 6.22 -1.90 14.01
CA HIS A 40 6.78 -3.02 14.74
C HIS A 40 5.89 -3.39 15.94
N THR A 41 5.41 -2.40 16.68
CA THR A 41 4.46 -2.59 17.78
C THR A 41 3.16 -3.23 17.30
N VAL A 42 2.55 -2.71 16.24
CA VAL A 42 1.35 -3.30 15.64
C VAL A 42 1.57 -4.76 15.26
N VAL A 43 2.68 -5.05 14.57
CA VAL A 43 2.98 -6.39 14.04
C VAL A 43 3.19 -7.40 15.17
N THR A 44 3.88 -7.01 16.22
CA THR A 44 4.22 -7.90 17.35
C THR A 44 3.09 -8.08 18.36
N THR A 45 2.16 -7.13 18.47
CA THR A 45 1.11 -7.15 19.50
C THR A 45 -0.28 -7.47 18.96
N SER A 46 -0.54 -7.26 17.66
CA SER A 46 -1.86 -7.52 17.08
C SER A 46 -2.14 -9.01 16.98
N LYS A 47 -3.38 -9.41 17.27
CA LYS A 47 -3.88 -10.72 16.85
C LYS A 47 -3.89 -10.79 15.32
N LYS A 48 -3.69 -11.98 14.76
CA LYS A 48 -3.69 -12.19 13.30
C LYS A 48 -4.94 -11.61 12.62
N ALA A 49 -6.11 -11.74 13.25
CA ALA A 49 -7.39 -11.24 12.72
C ALA A 49 -7.44 -9.71 12.59
N ASP A 50 -6.74 -8.97 13.44
CA ASP A 50 -6.73 -7.51 13.47
C ASP A 50 -5.50 -6.92 12.77
N LEU A 51 -4.47 -7.74 12.56
CA LEU A 51 -3.16 -7.35 12.03
C LEU A 51 -3.27 -6.53 10.75
N PHE A 52 -4.08 -6.98 9.80
CA PHE A 52 -4.18 -6.31 8.50
C PHE A 52 -4.69 -4.88 8.63
N GLY A 53 -5.83 -4.70 9.33
CA GLY A 53 -6.42 -3.39 9.58
C GLY A 53 -5.43 -2.47 10.29
N ASN A 54 -4.83 -2.95 11.37
CA ASN A 54 -3.88 -2.17 12.18
C ASN A 54 -2.63 -1.76 11.39
N VAL A 55 -2.15 -2.57 10.44
CA VAL A 55 -1.00 -2.24 9.59
C VAL A 55 -1.37 -1.22 8.51
N VAL A 56 -2.46 -1.47 7.77
CA VAL A 56 -2.82 -0.58 6.65
C VAL A 56 -3.32 0.78 7.10
N GLU A 57 -3.81 0.91 8.33
CA GLU A 57 -4.14 2.20 8.97
C GLU A 57 -2.89 3.07 9.23
N LYS A 58 -1.68 2.51 9.17
CA LYS A 58 -0.43 3.29 9.25
C LYS A 58 0.01 3.86 7.92
N PHE A 59 -0.73 3.61 6.83
CA PHE A 59 -0.38 4.14 5.51
C PHE A 59 -0.92 5.55 5.37
N ASP A 60 -0.04 6.54 5.52
CA ASP A 60 -0.40 7.95 5.41
C ASP A 60 -0.21 8.46 3.97
N MET A 61 -1.31 8.51 3.21
CA MET A 61 -1.30 9.04 1.84
C MET A 61 -0.98 10.54 1.77
N VAL A 62 -1.30 11.32 2.80
CA VAL A 62 -0.97 12.76 2.85
C VAL A 62 0.54 12.93 3.02
N CYS A 63 1.16 12.12 3.88
CA CYS A 63 2.62 12.07 3.96
C CYS A 63 3.23 11.62 2.63
N ILE A 64 2.72 10.56 2.00
CA ILE A 64 3.29 10.03 0.74
C ILE A 64 3.23 11.10 -0.35
N ALA A 65 2.08 11.76 -0.53
CA ALA A 65 1.90 12.79 -1.54
C ALA A 65 2.82 14.02 -1.31
N SER A 66 3.19 14.31 -0.06
CA SER A 66 4.03 15.45 0.31
C SER A 66 5.53 15.13 0.36
N LYS A 67 5.94 14.08 1.09
CA LYS A 67 7.35 13.71 1.34
C LYS A 67 7.97 12.83 0.23
N CYS A 68 7.13 12.19 -0.56
CA CYS A 68 7.52 11.34 -1.70
C CYS A 68 6.88 11.85 -3.00
N ASN A 69 6.67 13.17 -3.12
CA ASN A 69 5.92 13.78 -4.22
C ASN A 69 6.47 13.41 -5.61
N LYS A 70 7.79 13.48 -5.78
CA LYS A 70 8.45 13.16 -7.06
C LYS A 70 8.21 11.70 -7.46
N GLU A 71 8.37 10.78 -6.51
CA GLU A 71 8.12 9.36 -6.74
C GLU A 71 6.63 9.09 -6.95
N CYS A 72 5.76 9.83 -6.27
CA CYS A 72 4.31 9.72 -6.38
C CYS A 72 3.84 10.11 -7.79
N GLN A 73 4.29 11.27 -8.29
CA GLN A 73 3.98 11.75 -9.64
C GLN A 73 4.47 10.78 -10.74
N ALA A 74 5.57 10.07 -10.49
CA ALA A 74 6.09 9.08 -11.44
C ALA A 74 5.35 7.73 -11.38
N CYS A 75 4.58 7.46 -10.32
CA CYS A 75 3.80 6.25 -10.15
C CYS A 75 2.31 6.53 -10.41
N SER A 76 1.78 6.00 -11.53
CA SER A 76 0.39 6.21 -11.94
C SER A 76 -0.65 5.93 -10.85
N GLN A 77 -0.38 4.97 -9.97
CA GLN A 77 -1.28 4.62 -8.88
C GLN A 77 -1.39 5.72 -7.83
N CYS A 78 -0.27 6.37 -7.51
CA CYS A 78 -0.21 7.45 -6.53
C CYS A 78 -0.66 8.78 -7.14
N THR A 79 -0.30 9.03 -8.40
CA THR A 79 -0.81 10.16 -9.17
C THR A 79 -2.33 10.13 -9.19
N TYR A 80 -2.92 8.99 -9.57
CA TYR A 80 -4.37 8.80 -9.55
C TYR A 80 -4.97 9.10 -8.17
N ALA A 81 -4.42 8.51 -7.09
CA ALA A 81 -4.92 8.73 -5.74
C ALA A 81 -4.85 10.20 -5.32
N SER A 82 -3.75 10.90 -5.67
CA SER A 82 -3.54 12.32 -5.36
C SER A 82 -4.51 13.23 -6.12
N GLU A 83 -4.77 12.90 -7.39
CA GLU A 83 -5.77 13.59 -8.21
C GLU A 83 -7.17 13.39 -7.65
N GLN A 84 -7.53 12.17 -7.22
CA GLN A 84 -8.85 11.90 -6.64
C GLN A 84 -9.04 12.65 -5.32
N MET A 85 -8.03 12.65 -4.44
CA MET A 85 -8.07 13.43 -3.19
C MET A 85 -8.26 14.92 -3.46
N SER A 86 -7.59 15.45 -4.49
CA SER A 86 -7.70 16.85 -4.89
C SER A 86 -9.07 17.18 -5.46
N ALA A 87 -9.62 16.32 -6.32
CA ALA A 87 -10.95 16.50 -6.90
C ALA A 87 -12.03 16.49 -5.80
N LEU A 88 -11.98 15.49 -4.89
CA LEU A 88 -12.90 15.37 -3.76
C LEU A 88 -12.85 16.61 -2.84
N ALA A 89 -11.66 17.12 -2.54
CA ALA A 89 -11.50 18.32 -1.71
C ALA A 89 -12.04 19.60 -2.38
N GLN A 90 -12.07 19.64 -3.72
CA GLN A 90 -12.57 20.77 -4.51
C GLN A 90 -14.06 20.62 -4.90
N GLY A 91 -14.69 19.49 -4.56
CA GLY A 91 -16.04 19.17 -5.01
C GLY A 91 -16.12 18.91 -6.52
N GLU A 92 -15.01 18.55 -7.15
CA GLU A 92 -14.93 18.22 -8.57
C GLU A 92 -15.24 16.73 -8.81
N PRO A 93 -15.71 16.36 -10.01
CA PRO A 93 -15.91 14.96 -10.37
C PRO A 93 -14.61 14.15 -10.29
N THR A 94 -14.71 12.95 -9.70
CA THR A 94 -13.64 11.96 -9.74
C THR A 94 -13.60 11.24 -11.09
N SER A 95 -12.48 10.59 -11.39
CA SER A 95 -12.27 9.87 -12.66
C SER A 95 -12.98 8.50 -12.72
N GLY A 96 -13.46 7.96 -11.60
CA GLY A 96 -14.30 6.76 -11.57
C GLY A 96 -13.56 5.43 -11.61
N LEU A 97 -12.23 5.40 -11.41
CA LEU A 97 -11.47 4.14 -11.40
C LEU A 97 -11.72 3.31 -10.13
N CYS A 98 -12.14 3.95 -9.05
CA CYS A 98 -12.44 3.31 -7.77
C CYS A 98 -13.81 3.79 -7.24
N PRO A 99 -14.90 3.46 -7.94
CA PRO A 99 -16.18 4.14 -7.76
C PRO A 99 -16.79 3.96 -6.37
N LYS A 100 -16.66 2.78 -5.72
CA LYS A 100 -17.19 2.60 -4.35
C LYS A 100 -16.35 3.37 -3.33
N LEU A 101 -15.02 3.35 -3.51
CA LEU A 101 -14.12 4.10 -2.63
C LEU A 101 -14.38 5.61 -2.76
N GLU A 102 -14.40 6.13 -3.98
CA GLU A 102 -14.65 7.55 -4.28
C GLU A 102 -16.03 7.99 -3.74
N THR A 103 -17.09 7.22 -4.01
CA THR A 103 -18.44 7.51 -3.49
C THR A 103 -18.49 7.49 -1.97
N CYS A 104 -17.82 6.52 -1.33
CA CYS A 104 -17.78 6.44 0.12
C CYS A 104 -17.08 7.67 0.72
N VAL A 105 -15.92 8.05 0.18
CA VAL A 105 -15.19 9.24 0.67
C VAL A 105 -16.01 10.50 0.46
N GLN A 106 -16.68 10.65 -0.69
CA GLN A 106 -17.59 11.77 -0.94
C GLN A 106 -18.68 11.87 0.14
N SER A 107 -19.30 10.75 0.53
CA SER A 107 -20.28 10.72 1.62
C SER A 107 -19.68 11.07 2.99
N CYS A 108 -18.40 10.76 3.21
CA CYS A 108 -17.70 11.11 4.43
C CYS A 108 -17.38 12.60 4.53
N LEU A 109 -17.24 13.31 3.40
CA LEU A 109 -17.04 14.77 3.40
C LEU A 109 -18.23 15.53 3.99
N GLU A 110 -19.43 14.92 3.96
CA GLU A 110 -20.63 15.47 4.58
C GLU A 110 -20.58 15.45 6.12
N ALA A 111 -19.64 14.70 6.74
CA ALA A 111 -19.50 14.58 8.19
C ALA A 111 -19.02 15.89 8.88
N GLY A 112 -18.61 16.89 8.10
CA GLY A 112 -18.27 18.23 8.57
C GLY A 112 -16.78 18.45 8.74
N ASP A 113 -16.28 18.42 9.97
CA ASP A 113 -14.87 18.74 10.27
C ASP A 113 -13.89 17.61 9.89
N LEU A 114 -12.62 18.00 9.64
CA LEU A 114 -11.56 17.09 9.17
C LEU A 114 -11.37 15.84 10.07
N PRO A 115 -11.37 15.94 11.42
CA PRO A 115 -11.29 14.75 12.27
C PRO A 115 -12.43 13.74 12.04
N LYS A 116 -13.67 14.21 11.87
CA LYS A 116 -14.81 13.33 11.58
C LYS A 116 -14.70 12.73 10.18
N ILE A 117 -14.25 13.50 9.19
CA ILE A 117 -14.01 13.01 7.83
C ILE A 117 -12.99 11.87 7.86
N LEU A 118 -11.82 12.09 8.47
CA LEU A 118 -10.75 11.09 8.56
C LEU A 118 -11.21 9.82 9.27
N LYS A 119 -11.95 9.97 10.38
CA LYS A 119 -12.55 8.83 11.08
C LYS A 119 -13.55 8.08 10.20
N CYS A 120 -14.44 8.78 9.51
CA CYS A 120 -15.42 8.18 8.61
C CYS A 120 -14.74 7.37 7.48
N VAL A 121 -13.71 7.93 6.85
CA VAL A 121 -12.94 7.25 5.79
C VAL A 121 -12.27 5.99 6.33
N ALA A 122 -11.62 6.07 7.50
CA ALA A 122 -10.96 4.94 8.13
C ALA A 122 -11.95 3.82 8.51
N ASP A 123 -13.09 4.18 9.09
CA ASP A 123 -14.08 3.23 9.59
C ASP A 123 -14.88 2.55 8.47
N ARG A 124 -15.15 3.28 7.37
CA ARG A 124 -16.14 2.87 6.35
C ARG A 124 -15.55 2.62 4.97
N CYS A 125 -14.58 3.42 4.53
CA CYS A 125 -14.20 3.46 3.11
C CYS A 125 -12.99 2.59 2.78
N ASN A 126 -12.08 2.39 3.74
CA ASN A 126 -10.86 1.60 3.53
C ASN A 126 -11.12 0.19 2.97
N VAL A 127 -12.26 -0.43 3.30
CA VAL A 127 -12.64 -1.75 2.77
C VAL A 127 -12.74 -1.79 1.24
N HIS A 128 -13.13 -0.68 0.59
CA HIS A 128 -13.25 -0.59 -0.87
C HIS A 128 -11.90 -0.53 -1.58
N CYS A 129 -10.81 -0.28 -0.85
CA CYS A 129 -9.46 -0.49 -1.38
C CYS A 129 -9.17 -1.98 -1.64
N TYR A 130 -9.83 -2.88 -0.88
CA TYR A 130 -9.48 -4.29 -0.81
C TYR A 130 -10.55 -5.23 -1.38
N ASP A 131 -11.80 -4.79 -1.49
CA ASP A 131 -12.94 -5.61 -1.93
C ASP A 131 -12.99 -5.91 -3.44
N GLY A 132 -11.97 -5.48 -4.18
CA GLY A 132 -11.83 -5.64 -5.63
C GLY A 132 -12.24 -4.41 -6.44
N ASP A 133 -12.82 -3.38 -5.82
CA ASP A 133 -13.28 -2.16 -6.50
C ASP A 133 -12.13 -1.28 -6.99
N CYS A 134 -11.03 -1.22 -6.24
CA CYS A 134 -9.93 -0.29 -6.52
C CYS A 134 -8.58 -0.99 -6.73
N PRO A 135 -8.26 -1.45 -7.96
CA PRO A 135 -6.99 -2.12 -8.26
C PRO A 135 -5.76 -1.26 -7.96
N SER A 136 -5.88 0.05 -8.18
CA SER A 136 -4.80 1.02 -7.92
C SER A 136 -4.43 1.05 -6.45
N CYS A 137 -5.42 1.23 -5.56
CA CYS A 137 -5.23 1.26 -4.12
C CYS A 137 -4.72 -0.09 -3.59
N ARG A 138 -5.35 -1.21 -4.00
CA ARG A 138 -4.92 -2.56 -3.58
C ARG A 138 -3.47 -2.82 -3.94
N ALA A 139 -3.03 -2.41 -5.13
CA ALA A 139 -1.67 -2.64 -5.60
C ALA A 139 -0.63 -1.80 -4.85
N MET A 140 -0.94 -0.55 -4.47
CA MET A 140 -0.05 0.26 -3.64
C MET A 140 0.08 -0.32 -2.23
N ALA A 141 -1.07 -0.60 -1.59
CA ALA A 141 -1.10 -1.19 -0.24
C ALA A 141 -0.35 -2.53 -0.19
N LYS A 142 -0.52 -3.37 -1.22
CA LYS A 142 0.21 -4.65 -1.34
C LYS A 142 1.72 -4.47 -1.36
N ARG A 143 2.24 -3.47 -2.10
CA ARG A 143 3.68 -3.21 -2.16
C ARG A 143 4.21 -2.73 -0.81
N MET A 144 3.52 -1.80 -0.17
CA MET A 144 3.91 -1.29 1.15
C MET A 144 3.90 -2.40 2.21
N PHE A 145 2.80 -3.16 2.28
CA PHE A 145 2.67 -4.29 3.17
C PHE A 145 3.77 -5.34 2.92
N THR A 146 4.11 -5.62 1.66
CA THR A 146 5.16 -6.59 1.34
C THR A 146 6.51 -6.17 1.92
N ILE A 147 6.89 -4.89 1.82
CA ILE A 147 8.14 -4.40 2.41
C ILE A 147 8.09 -4.52 3.92
N ILE A 148 7.00 -4.08 4.56
CA ILE A 148 6.83 -4.17 6.02
C ILE A 148 6.93 -5.63 6.49
N CYS A 149 6.18 -6.53 5.85
CA CYS A 149 6.16 -7.95 6.16
C CYS A 149 7.56 -8.58 6.10
N LEU A 150 8.38 -8.20 5.11
CA LEU A 150 9.77 -8.65 5.01
C LEU A 150 10.66 -8.03 6.08
N GLN A 151 10.51 -6.73 6.37
CA GLN A 151 11.34 -6.01 7.35
C GLN A 151 11.10 -6.45 8.79
N THR A 152 9.87 -6.86 9.11
CA THR A 152 9.49 -7.26 10.48
C THR A 152 9.49 -8.78 10.67
N ASP A 153 9.97 -9.55 9.69
CA ASP A 153 9.92 -11.02 9.67
C ASP A 153 8.52 -11.58 10.00
N MET A 154 7.49 -10.92 9.46
CA MET A 154 6.10 -11.06 9.92
C MET A 154 5.57 -12.49 9.82
N LEU A 155 6.02 -13.25 8.82
CA LEU A 155 5.52 -14.61 8.57
C LEU A 155 5.97 -15.62 9.64
N ASN A 156 7.06 -15.34 10.35
CA ASN A 156 7.67 -16.24 11.33
C ASN A 156 7.27 -15.93 12.78
N LEU A 157 6.50 -14.86 13.01
CA LEU A 157 6.01 -14.52 14.34
C LEU A 157 5.09 -15.61 14.88
N SER A 158 5.22 -15.90 16.18
CA SER A 158 4.56 -17.04 16.83
C SER A 158 3.04 -17.00 16.76
N HIS A 159 2.44 -15.80 16.72
CA HIS A 159 0.99 -15.58 16.59
C HIS A 159 0.51 -15.51 15.14
N ILE A 160 1.40 -15.63 14.15
CA ILE A 160 1.10 -15.55 12.71
C ILE A 160 1.37 -16.89 12.02
N GLN A 161 2.62 -17.38 12.10
CA GLN A 161 3.13 -18.62 11.52
C GLN A 161 2.49 -18.95 10.15
N TYR A 162 2.91 -18.25 9.11
CA TYR A 162 2.30 -18.37 7.78
C TYR A 162 3.24 -19.02 6.76
N THR A 163 2.79 -20.09 6.13
CA THR A 163 3.52 -20.77 5.05
C THR A 163 3.21 -20.12 3.70
N GLY A 164 4.13 -19.30 3.19
CA GLY A 164 3.98 -18.66 1.89
C GLY A 164 4.88 -17.44 1.71
N THR A 165 4.43 -16.48 0.89
CA THR A 165 5.16 -15.22 0.63
C THR A 165 4.38 -14.03 1.15
N CYS A 166 5.06 -12.94 1.52
CA CYS A 166 4.41 -11.71 1.97
C CYS A 166 3.32 -11.18 1.00
N PRO A 167 3.52 -11.20 -0.34
CA PRO A 167 2.46 -10.83 -1.28
C PRO A 167 1.24 -11.75 -1.26
N ARG A 168 1.41 -13.04 -0.95
CA ARG A 168 0.29 -13.98 -0.78
C ARG A 168 -0.39 -13.75 0.56
N PHE A 169 0.38 -13.56 1.62
CA PHE A 169 -0.14 -13.25 2.94
C PHE A 169 -1.00 -11.98 2.94
N PHE A 170 -0.57 -10.94 2.22
CA PHE A 170 -1.39 -9.75 1.97
C PHE A 170 -2.75 -10.09 1.36
N ASN A 171 -2.79 -10.95 0.34
CA ASN A 171 -4.05 -11.28 -0.34
C ASN A 171 -5.00 -12.00 0.63
N ASP A 172 -4.50 -13.00 1.34
CA ASP A 172 -5.30 -13.79 2.27
C ASP A 172 -5.87 -12.90 3.38
N LEU A 173 -5.03 -12.05 3.98
CA LEU A 173 -5.45 -11.10 5.01
C LEU A 173 -6.43 -10.02 4.49
N ALA A 174 -6.22 -9.51 3.28
CA ALA A 174 -7.12 -8.53 2.67
C ALA A 174 -8.52 -9.13 2.43
N ASP A 175 -8.57 -10.39 1.97
CA ASP A 175 -9.82 -11.08 1.73
C ASP A 175 -10.55 -11.40 3.06
N GLU A 176 -9.82 -11.79 4.11
CA GLU A 176 -10.35 -11.93 5.48
C GLU A 176 -10.90 -10.59 6.02
N TYR A 177 -10.16 -9.49 5.84
CA TYR A 177 -10.56 -8.15 6.27
C TYR A 177 -11.86 -7.71 5.60
N VAL A 178 -11.99 -7.91 4.29
CA VAL A 178 -13.23 -7.61 3.54
C VAL A 178 -14.38 -8.47 4.04
N ALA A 179 -14.15 -9.77 4.25
CA ALA A 179 -15.18 -10.68 4.75
C ALA A 179 -15.68 -10.28 6.15
N ALA A 180 -14.79 -9.85 7.04
CA ALA A 180 -15.13 -9.37 8.37
C ALA A 180 -15.97 -8.08 8.33
N ARG A 181 -15.58 -7.10 7.51
CA ARG A 181 -16.28 -5.81 7.40
C ARG A 181 -17.66 -5.94 6.72
N ARG A 182 -17.83 -6.87 5.78
CA ARG A 182 -19.15 -7.17 5.20
C ARG A 182 -20.16 -7.68 6.21
N ARG A 183 -19.72 -8.41 7.24
CA ARG A 183 -20.61 -8.95 8.30
C ARG A 183 -21.08 -7.89 9.30
N VAL A 184 -20.38 -6.77 9.39
CA VAL A 184 -20.68 -5.64 10.29
C VAL A 184 -21.59 -4.60 9.62
N ALA A 185 -21.65 -4.59 8.29
CA ALA A 185 -22.49 -3.69 7.50
C ALA A 185 -23.92 -4.23 7.24
N VAL A 186 -24.33 -5.31 7.92
CA VAL A 186 -25.68 -5.91 7.89
C VAL A 186 -26.42 -5.55 9.18
#